data_AF-A0A3B9X3H3-F1
#
_entry.id   AF-A0A3B9X3H3-F1
#
_cell.length_a   1.000
_cell.length_b   1.000
_cell.length_c   1.000
_cell.angle_alpha   90.00
_cell.angle_beta   90.00
_cell.angle_gamma   90.00
#
_symmetry.space_group_name_H-M   'P 1'
#
loop_
_entity.id
_entity.type
_entity.pdbx_description
1 polymer ?
#
loop_
_entity_poly.entity_id
_entity_poly.type
_entity_poly.pdbx_seq_one_letter_code
_entity_poly.pdbx_strand_id
1 'polypeptide(L)'
;NPKCGEMYCSTCGGYARLIFGNLTKDLSLLIDDVLASATLQDFCSLGGWRDKILVAKPEGVLDLCIREAKNLNLNSIEEIDFFIYHSSIVKTSIERPSIRLTKPELIKRATLIFLPLRKYILGHAISHAFKSKNISLIESIVLTERTTVINSPSLLELAIDMSKDNTQLARALYNQLREEISETRFYVGDGTTVRYR
;
A
#
# COMPACT_ATOMS: atom_id res chain seq x y z
N ASN A 1 -34.36 13.54 1.58
CA ASN A 1 -32.92 13.52 1.24
C ASN A 1 -32.68 12.57 0.10
N PRO A 2 -32.28 13.04 -1.10
CA PRO A 2 -31.97 12.14 -2.19
C PRO A 2 -30.80 11.27 -1.75
N LYS A 3 -31.04 9.96 -1.66
CA LYS A 3 -29.98 8.98 -1.38
C LYS A 3 -29.05 9.00 -2.59
N CYS A 4 -27.78 9.30 -2.37
CA CYS A 4 -26.76 9.10 -3.39
C CYS A 4 -26.88 7.65 -3.89
N GLY A 5 -27.27 7.48 -5.15
CA GLY A 5 -27.52 6.16 -5.75
C GLY A 5 -26.24 5.40 -6.08
N GLU A 6 -25.09 6.06 -5.97
CA GLU A 6 -23.79 5.44 -6.22
C GLU A 6 -23.35 4.58 -5.04
N MET A 7 -22.79 3.41 -5.35
CA MET A 7 -22.15 2.55 -4.36
C MET A 7 -21.01 3.31 -3.66
N TYR A 8 -20.30 4.14 -4.43
CA TYR A 8 -19.18 4.96 -3.97
C TYR A 8 -19.50 6.45 -4.15
N CYS A 9 -19.40 7.24 -3.09
CA CYS A 9 -19.41 8.70 -3.19
C CYS A 9 -18.40 9.29 -2.20
N SER A 10 -17.50 10.14 -2.69
CA SER A 10 -16.45 10.78 -1.90
C SER A 10 -16.99 11.79 -0.87
N THR A 11 -18.19 12.32 -1.08
CA THR A 11 -18.79 13.32 -0.18
C THR A 11 -19.64 12.71 0.93
N CYS A 12 -20.52 11.75 0.60
CA CYS A 12 -21.45 11.19 1.58
C CYS A 12 -21.11 9.75 2.04
N GLY A 13 -20.14 9.11 1.38
CA GLY A 13 -19.76 7.72 1.60
C GLY A 13 -20.51 6.69 0.74
N GLY A 14 -21.53 7.12 -0.02
CA GLY A 14 -22.33 6.28 -0.92
C GLY A 14 -23.15 5.21 -0.19
N TYR A 15 -23.67 4.25 -0.94
CA TYR A 15 -24.45 3.13 -0.38
C TYR A 15 -23.62 2.25 0.58
N ALA A 16 -22.30 2.16 0.39
CA ALA A 16 -21.39 1.43 1.28
C ALA A 16 -21.50 1.89 2.74
N ARG A 17 -21.67 3.20 3.00
CA ARG A 17 -21.81 3.72 4.37
C ARG A 17 -23.05 3.15 5.07
N LEU A 18 -24.14 2.96 4.34
CA LEU A 18 -25.38 2.38 4.88
C LEU A 18 -25.21 0.88 5.17
N ILE A 19 -24.47 0.16 4.33
CA ILE A 19 -24.22 -1.28 4.53
C ILE A 19 -23.37 -1.49 5.79
N PHE A 20 -22.23 -0.81 5.90
CA PHE A 20 -21.35 -0.98 7.06
C PHE A 20 -21.96 -0.39 8.35
N GLY A 21 -22.78 0.65 8.25
CA GLY A 21 -23.52 1.19 9.38
C GLY A 21 -24.65 0.29 9.89
N ASN A 22 -25.09 -0.69 9.09
CA ASN A 22 -26.16 -1.63 9.43
C ASN A 22 -25.70 -3.10 9.34
N LEU A 23 -24.40 -3.35 9.49
CA LEU A 23 -23.89 -4.72 9.55
C LEU A 23 -24.53 -5.45 10.73
N THR A 24 -25.28 -6.51 10.43
CA THR A 24 -25.78 -7.41 11.46
C THR A 24 -24.61 -8.15 12.10
N LYS A 25 -24.81 -8.65 13.32
CA LYS A 25 -23.80 -9.46 14.02
C LYS A 25 -23.36 -10.66 13.18
N ASP A 26 -24.30 -11.32 12.51
CA ASP A 26 -24.03 -12.51 11.69
C ASP A 26 -23.20 -12.18 10.44
N LEU A 27 -23.52 -11.08 9.75
CA LEU A 27 -22.71 -10.61 8.62
C LEU A 27 -21.32 -10.18 9.07
N SER A 28 -21.22 -9.56 10.24
CA SER A 28 -19.94 -9.20 10.84
C SER A 28 -19.08 -10.43 11.13
N LEU A 29 -19.65 -11.51 11.65
CA LEU A 29 -18.94 -12.78 11.91
C LEU A 29 -18.53 -13.46 10.60
N LEU A 30 -19.42 -13.46 9.59
CA LEU A 30 -19.10 -14.02 8.28
C LEU A 30 -17.90 -13.33 7.63
N ILE A 31 -17.80 -12.00 7.74
CA ILE A 31 -16.63 -11.26 7.23
C ILE A 31 -15.36 -11.68 7.99
N ASP A 32 -15.43 -11.87 9.30
CA ASP A 32 -14.28 -12.31 10.10
C ASP A 32 -13.80 -13.71 9.69
N ASP A 33 -14.72 -14.65 9.48
CA ASP A 33 -14.42 -16.02 9.02
C ASP A 33 -13.79 -16.05 7.62
N VAL A 34 -14.29 -15.20 6.72
CA VAL A 34 -13.72 -15.04 5.38
C VAL A 34 -12.31 -14.47 5.46
N LEU A 35 -12.08 -13.40 6.24
CA LEU A 35 -10.74 -12.83 6.41
C LEU A 35 -9.77 -13.83 7.07
N ALA A 36 -10.27 -14.67 7.97
CA ALA A 36 -9.49 -15.70 8.64
C ALA A 36 -8.98 -16.79 7.67
N SER A 37 -9.62 -17.00 6.53
CA SER A 37 -9.22 -18.02 5.54
C SER A 37 -8.69 -17.45 4.22
N ALA A 38 -8.98 -16.18 3.91
CA ALA A 38 -8.58 -15.51 2.67
C ALA A 38 -7.07 -15.25 2.56
N THR A 39 -6.55 -15.29 1.33
CA THR A 39 -5.20 -14.79 1.01
C THR A 39 -5.20 -13.28 0.82
N LEU A 40 -4.01 -12.66 0.76
CA LEU A 40 -3.91 -11.24 0.38
C LEU A 40 -4.39 -11.00 -1.06
N GLN A 41 -4.21 -11.97 -1.95
CA GLN A 41 -4.74 -11.92 -3.31
C GLN A 41 -6.26 -11.84 -3.31
N ASP A 42 -6.94 -12.70 -2.53
CA ASP A 42 -8.40 -12.69 -2.42
C ASP A 42 -8.89 -11.34 -1.87
N PHE A 43 -8.24 -10.83 -0.82
CA PHE A 43 -8.58 -9.51 -0.27
C PHE A 43 -8.41 -8.38 -1.28
N CYS A 44 -7.38 -8.44 -2.13
CA CYS A 44 -7.16 -7.44 -3.16
C CYS A 44 -8.17 -7.52 -4.32
N SER A 45 -8.70 -8.71 -4.60
CA SER A 45 -9.73 -8.91 -5.62
C SER A 45 -11.07 -8.22 -5.28
N LEU A 46 -11.27 -7.81 -4.02
CA LEU A 46 -12.48 -7.11 -3.55
C LEU A 46 -12.62 -5.68 -4.11
N GLY A 47 -11.61 -5.15 -4.81
CA GLY A 47 -11.65 -3.84 -5.44
C GLY A 47 -11.99 -2.73 -4.44
N GLY A 48 -13.00 -1.90 -4.73
CA GLY A 48 -13.39 -0.79 -3.86
C GLY A 48 -13.95 -1.20 -2.48
N TRP A 49 -14.28 -2.49 -2.27
CA TRP A 49 -14.71 -2.99 -0.96
C TRP A 49 -13.55 -3.16 0.02
N ARG A 50 -12.33 -3.36 -0.49
CA ARG A 50 -11.11 -3.53 0.31
C ARG A 50 -10.94 -2.43 1.36
N ASP A 51 -11.08 -1.18 0.93
CA ASP A 51 -10.93 -0.01 1.80
C ASP A 51 -12.01 0.07 2.88
N LYS A 52 -13.23 -0.39 2.59
CA LYS A 52 -14.32 -0.38 3.54
C LYS A 52 -14.19 -1.50 4.56
N ILE A 53 -13.77 -2.69 4.11
CA ILE A 53 -13.47 -3.82 5.01
C ILE A 53 -12.30 -3.47 5.92
N LEU A 54 -11.25 -2.82 5.42
CA LEU A 54 -10.16 -2.34 6.27
C LEU A 54 -10.65 -1.38 7.37
N VAL A 55 -11.61 -0.49 7.07
CA VAL A 55 -12.17 0.42 8.07
C VAL A 55 -13.09 -0.30 9.06
N ALA A 56 -13.91 -1.24 8.56
CA ALA A 56 -14.89 -1.92 9.38
C ALA A 56 -14.30 -3.05 10.24
N LYS A 57 -13.29 -3.74 9.70
CA LYS A 57 -12.63 -4.93 10.23
C LYS A 57 -11.10 -4.81 10.18
N PRO A 58 -10.51 -3.74 10.75
CA PRO A 58 -9.06 -3.53 10.70
C PRO A 58 -8.26 -4.66 11.35
N GLU A 59 -8.83 -5.33 12.36
CA GLU A 59 -8.23 -6.48 13.02
C GLU A 59 -8.00 -7.66 12.07
N GLY A 60 -9.05 -8.08 11.36
CA GLY A 60 -8.97 -9.21 10.44
C GLY A 60 -8.03 -8.95 9.27
N VAL A 61 -8.00 -7.71 8.76
CA VAL A 61 -7.05 -7.34 7.68
C VAL A 61 -5.61 -7.31 8.19
N LEU A 62 -5.37 -6.82 9.41
CA LEU A 62 -4.03 -6.87 10.02
C LEU A 62 -3.58 -8.32 10.23
N ASP A 63 -4.48 -9.19 10.70
CA ASP A 63 -4.20 -10.62 10.91
C ASP A 63 -3.84 -11.34 9.62
N LEU A 64 -4.60 -11.07 8.57
CA LEU A 64 -4.32 -11.54 7.23
C LEU A 64 -2.92 -11.09 6.79
N CYS A 65 -2.59 -9.80 6.88
CA CYS A 65 -1.27 -9.32 6.47
C CYS A 65 -0.12 -9.91 7.29
N ILE A 66 -0.30 -10.12 8.60
CA ILE A 66 0.71 -10.77 9.45
C ILE A 66 0.89 -12.23 9.06
N ARG A 67 -0.20 -12.96 8.77
CA ARG A 67 -0.14 -14.35 8.32
C ARG A 67 0.62 -14.47 7.00
N GLU A 68 0.24 -13.66 6.01
CA GLU A 68 0.86 -13.68 4.69
C GLU A 68 2.34 -13.32 4.77
N ALA A 69 2.71 -12.33 5.61
CA ALA A 69 4.11 -11.98 5.85
C ALA A 69 4.95 -13.15 6.39
N LYS A 70 4.37 -13.98 7.28
CA LYS A 70 5.06 -15.11 7.91
C LYS A 70 5.27 -16.28 6.96
N ASN A 71 4.38 -16.44 5.97
CA ASN A 71 4.39 -17.56 5.04
C ASN A 71 5.00 -17.19 3.67
N LEU A 72 5.44 -15.94 3.50
CA LEU A 72 5.94 -15.41 2.23
C LEU A 72 7.22 -16.13 1.79
N ASN A 73 7.30 -16.53 0.53
CA ASN A 73 8.53 -17.07 -0.05
C ASN A 73 9.50 -15.93 -0.41
N LEU A 74 10.53 -15.74 0.42
CA LEU A 74 11.51 -14.66 0.24
C LEU A 74 12.45 -14.83 -0.96
N ASN A 75 12.37 -15.96 -1.66
CA ASN A 75 13.11 -16.18 -2.90
C ASN A 75 12.31 -15.83 -4.15
N SER A 76 10.99 -15.64 -4.05
CA SER A 76 10.16 -15.18 -5.17
C SER A 76 10.08 -13.65 -5.17
N ILE A 77 10.54 -13.06 -6.27
CA ILE A 77 10.45 -11.62 -6.51
C ILE A 77 8.98 -11.20 -6.62
N GLU A 78 8.17 -12.02 -7.29
CA GLU A 78 6.76 -11.77 -7.56
C GLU A 78 5.94 -11.75 -6.26
N GLU A 79 6.17 -12.71 -5.36
CA GLU A 79 5.50 -12.74 -4.06
C GLU A 79 5.90 -11.55 -3.18
N ILE A 80 7.19 -11.21 -3.16
CA ILE A 80 7.68 -10.05 -2.41
C ILE A 80 7.09 -8.74 -2.96
N ASP A 81 7.13 -8.57 -4.28
CA ASP A 81 6.57 -7.40 -4.97
C ASP A 81 5.10 -7.23 -4.61
N PHE A 82 4.32 -8.29 -4.82
CA PHE A 82 2.90 -8.33 -4.50
C PHE A 82 2.64 -7.95 -3.03
N PHE A 83 3.36 -8.57 -2.10
CA PHE A 83 3.17 -8.32 -0.67
C PHE A 83 3.55 -6.87 -0.30
N ILE A 84 4.68 -6.35 -0.76
CA ILE A 84 5.14 -4.98 -0.45
C ILE A 84 4.11 -3.96 -0.94
N TYR A 85 3.64 -4.14 -2.19
CA TYR A 85 2.66 -3.25 -2.79
C TYR A 85 1.34 -3.28 -2.03
N HIS A 86 0.75 -4.46 -1.85
CA HIS A 86 -0.62 -4.58 -1.34
C HIS A 86 -0.73 -4.41 0.18
N SER A 87 0.30 -4.75 0.95
CA SER A 87 0.32 -4.52 2.40
C SER A 87 0.55 -3.06 2.79
N SER A 88 0.95 -2.20 1.84
CA SER A 88 1.19 -0.78 2.07
C SER A 88 -0.03 -0.04 2.62
N ILE A 89 -1.24 -0.47 2.25
CA ILE A 89 -2.49 0.12 2.75
C ILE A 89 -2.60 0.03 4.28
N VAL A 90 -2.14 -1.07 4.87
CA VAL A 90 -2.11 -1.27 6.33
C VAL A 90 -1.02 -0.40 6.94
N LYS A 91 0.19 -0.38 6.35
CA LYS A 91 1.29 0.52 6.76
C LYS A 91 0.84 1.98 6.80
N THR A 92 0.30 2.50 5.70
CA THR A 92 -0.16 3.89 5.61
C THR A 92 -1.25 4.20 6.62
N SER A 93 -2.13 3.24 6.90
CA SER A 93 -3.20 3.40 7.91
C SER A 93 -2.66 3.51 9.34
N ILE A 94 -1.47 2.97 9.61
CA ILE A 94 -0.76 3.09 10.90
C ILE A 94 -0.02 4.42 10.99
N GLU A 95 0.70 4.80 9.92
CA GLU A 95 1.54 6.02 9.90
C GLU A 95 0.71 7.31 9.81
N ARG A 96 -0.46 7.25 9.18
CA ARG A 96 -1.41 8.36 9.06
C ARG A 96 -2.75 7.92 9.65
N PRO A 97 -2.89 7.92 10.99
CA PRO A 97 -4.11 7.48 11.67
C PRO A 97 -5.19 8.58 11.57
N SER A 98 -5.60 8.92 10.36
CA SER A 98 -6.64 9.93 10.16
C SER A 98 -8.04 9.32 10.15
N ILE A 99 -8.23 8.05 9.73
CA ILE A 99 -9.59 7.45 9.63
C ILE A 99 -9.64 5.90 9.82
N ARG A 100 -8.58 5.13 9.53
CA ARG A 100 -8.70 3.67 9.26
C ARG A 100 -8.32 2.74 10.43
N LEU A 101 -7.27 3.06 11.18
CA LEU A 101 -6.81 2.31 12.36
C LEU A 101 -6.73 3.27 13.54
N THR A 102 -7.74 3.26 14.39
CA THR A 102 -7.86 4.22 15.51
C THR A 102 -7.75 3.57 16.88
N LYS A 103 -7.88 2.24 16.97
CA LYS A 103 -7.80 1.51 18.24
C LYS A 103 -6.34 1.40 18.70
N PRO A 104 -5.98 1.91 19.89
CA PRO A 104 -4.60 1.91 20.38
C PRO A 104 -3.95 0.52 20.41
N GLU A 105 -4.71 -0.52 20.78
CA GLU A 105 -4.19 -1.88 20.83
C GLU A 105 -3.81 -2.43 19.46
N LEU A 106 -4.54 -2.04 18.41
CA LEU A 106 -4.21 -2.44 17.04
C LEU A 106 -2.97 -1.70 16.53
N ILE A 107 -2.84 -0.42 16.84
CA ILE A 107 -1.65 0.36 16.51
C ILE A 107 -0.43 -0.25 17.20
N LYS A 108 -0.55 -0.59 18.48
CA LYS A 108 0.52 -1.25 19.25
C LYS A 108 0.88 -2.59 18.61
N ARG A 109 -0.10 -3.44 18.31
CA ARG A 109 0.13 -4.74 17.69
C ARG A 109 0.76 -4.63 16.31
N ALA A 110 0.28 -3.71 15.47
CA ALA A 110 0.82 -3.49 14.15
C ALA A 110 2.26 -2.96 14.22
N THR A 111 2.54 -2.04 15.15
CA THR A 111 3.89 -1.52 15.39
C THR A 111 4.86 -2.58 15.91
N LEU A 112 4.41 -3.47 16.80
CA LEU A 112 5.28 -4.49 17.42
C LEU A 112 5.47 -5.75 16.57
N ILE A 113 4.52 -6.08 15.69
CA ILE A 113 4.52 -7.35 14.94
C ILE A 113 4.60 -7.11 13.45
N PHE A 114 3.64 -6.38 12.88
CA PHE A 114 3.52 -6.25 11.44
C PHE A 114 4.63 -5.38 10.82
N LEU A 115 4.91 -4.21 11.38
CA LEU A 115 5.93 -3.31 10.83
C LEU A 115 7.35 -3.94 10.85
N PRO A 116 7.80 -4.65 11.91
CA PRO A 116 9.07 -5.36 11.88
C PRO A 116 9.13 -6.46 10.82
N LEU A 117 8.09 -7.28 10.69
CA LEU A 117 8.00 -8.31 9.64
C LEU A 117 8.08 -7.69 8.25
N ARG A 118 7.30 -6.64 8.02
CA ARG A 118 7.29 -5.94 6.74
C ARG A 118 8.63 -5.28 6.43
N LYS A 119 9.30 -4.71 7.43
CA LYS A 119 10.66 -4.14 7.29
C LYS A 119 11.68 -5.20 6.91
N TYR A 120 11.59 -6.39 7.51
CA TYR A 120 12.43 -7.52 7.14
C TYR A 120 12.23 -7.93 5.68
N ILE A 121 10.97 -8.07 5.23
CA ILE A 121 10.62 -8.38 3.84
C ILE A 121 11.10 -7.27 2.90
N LEU A 122 10.97 -5.99 3.29
CA LEU A 122 11.49 -4.86 2.50
C LEU A 122 13.01 -4.94 2.32
N GLY A 123 13.76 -5.42 3.31
CA GLY A 123 15.20 -5.66 3.16
C GLY A 123 15.51 -6.67 2.04
N HIS A 124 14.72 -7.74 1.94
CA HIS A 124 14.80 -8.71 0.84
C HIS A 124 14.39 -8.10 -0.49
N ALA A 125 13.30 -7.33 -0.52
CA ALA A 125 12.84 -6.59 -1.70
C ALA A 125 13.94 -5.69 -2.27
N ILE A 126 14.59 -4.89 -1.42
CA ILE A 126 15.70 -4.02 -1.83
C ILE A 126 16.88 -4.85 -2.35
N SER A 127 17.25 -5.94 -1.67
CA SER A 127 18.33 -6.81 -2.13
C SER A 127 18.03 -7.41 -3.52
N HIS A 128 16.80 -7.89 -3.73
CA HIS A 128 16.35 -8.43 -5.01
C HIS A 128 16.30 -7.34 -6.09
N ALA A 129 15.86 -6.12 -5.77
CA ALA A 129 15.85 -5.00 -6.70
C ALA A 129 17.26 -4.70 -7.23
N PHE A 130 18.27 -4.64 -6.36
CA PHE A 130 19.66 -4.42 -6.79
C PHE A 130 20.24 -5.56 -7.62
N LYS A 131 19.92 -6.82 -7.28
CA LYS A 131 20.46 -8.00 -7.98
C LYS A 131 19.82 -8.23 -9.35
N SER A 132 18.49 -8.21 -9.38
CA SER A 132 17.70 -8.58 -10.56
C SER A 132 17.42 -7.40 -11.49
N LYS A 133 17.49 -6.17 -10.95
CA LYS A 133 17.00 -4.95 -11.63
C LYS A 133 15.54 -5.10 -12.12
N ASN A 134 14.73 -5.87 -11.39
CA ASN A 134 13.31 -6.05 -11.72
C ASN A 134 12.55 -4.72 -11.57
N ILE A 135 12.04 -4.19 -12.67
CA ILE A 135 11.41 -2.87 -12.73
C ILE A 135 10.11 -2.81 -11.91
N SER A 136 9.29 -3.87 -11.95
CA SER A 136 8.03 -3.96 -11.20
C SER A 136 8.28 -3.82 -9.70
N LEU A 137 9.25 -4.58 -9.18
CA LEU A 137 9.63 -4.51 -7.78
C LEU A 137 10.18 -3.14 -7.39
N ILE A 138 11.03 -2.53 -8.23
CA ILE A 138 11.55 -1.18 -8.01
C ILE A 138 10.41 -0.17 -7.93
N GLU A 139 9.46 -0.24 -8.88
CA GLU A 139 8.29 0.64 -8.90
C GLU A 139 7.44 0.48 -7.63
N SER A 140 7.17 -0.75 -7.19
CA SER A 140 6.44 -1.00 -5.95
C SER A 140 7.14 -0.43 -4.72
N ILE A 141 8.47 -0.53 -4.65
CA ILE A 141 9.25 0.08 -3.57
C ILE A 141 9.15 1.61 -3.64
N VAL A 142 9.30 2.23 -4.81
CA VAL A 142 9.12 3.67 -5.05
C VAL A 142 7.73 4.12 -4.57
N LEU A 143 6.67 3.45 -5.00
CA LEU A 143 5.29 3.83 -4.67
C LEU A 143 4.97 3.70 -3.17
N THR A 144 5.54 2.72 -2.48
CA THR A 144 5.14 2.36 -1.10
C THR A 144 6.13 2.77 -0.01
N GLU A 145 7.40 2.99 -0.35
CA GLU A 145 8.52 3.24 0.58
C GLU A 145 9.18 4.60 0.36
N ARG A 146 8.35 5.63 0.25
CA ARG A 146 8.78 6.96 -0.21
C ARG A 146 9.99 7.53 0.54
N THR A 147 9.92 7.50 1.87
CA THR A 147 11.00 8.01 2.73
C THR A 147 12.23 7.13 2.67
N THR A 148 12.08 5.82 2.50
CA THR A 148 13.20 4.89 2.35
C THR A 148 13.98 5.14 1.07
N VAL A 149 13.27 5.37 -0.05
CA VAL A 149 13.91 5.66 -1.34
C VAL A 149 14.67 6.97 -1.30
N ILE A 150 14.08 8.05 -0.76
CA ILE A 150 14.74 9.36 -0.67
C ILE A 150 15.97 9.31 0.23
N ASN A 151 15.90 8.57 1.34
CA ASN A 151 17.00 8.46 2.30
C ASN A 151 18.05 7.39 1.92
N SER A 152 17.91 6.74 0.76
CA SER A 152 18.84 5.74 0.26
C SER A 152 19.39 6.16 -1.11
N PRO A 153 20.56 6.83 -1.15
CA PRO A 153 21.15 7.32 -2.40
C PRO A 153 21.29 6.23 -3.46
N SER A 154 21.73 5.03 -3.07
CA SER A 154 21.90 3.91 -4.00
C SER A 154 20.57 3.40 -4.58
N LEU A 155 19.50 3.39 -3.79
CA LEU A 155 18.19 2.95 -4.27
C LEU A 155 17.55 4.00 -5.17
N LEU A 156 17.74 5.28 -4.85
CA LEU A 156 17.33 6.39 -5.68
C LEU A 156 18.07 6.39 -7.03
N GLU A 157 19.39 6.21 -7.03
CA GLU A 157 20.20 6.08 -8.25
C GLU A 157 19.73 4.89 -9.11
N LEU A 158 19.51 3.72 -8.49
CA LEU A 158 18.95 2.55 -9.19
C LEU A 158 17.61 2.89 -9.85
N ALA A 159 16.70 3.54 -9.12
CA ALA A 159 15.39 3.92 -9.65
C ALA A 159 15.51 4.94 -10.80
N ILE A 160 16.39 5.93 -10.68
CA ILE A 160 16.65 6.92 -11.74
C ILE A 160 17.19 6.21 -12.99
N ASP A 161 18.18 5.34 -12.84
CA ASP A 161 18.78 4.63 -13.97
C ASP A 161 17.75 3.74 -14.69
N MET A 162 16.96 2.97 -13.93
CA MET A 162 15.93 2.10 -14.50
C MET A 162 14.75 2.89 -15.10
N SER A 163 14.51 4.13 -14.66
CA SER A 163 13.43 4.97 -15.17
C SER A 163 13.69 5.54 -16.57
N LYS A 164 14.96 5.64 -16.99
CA LYS A 164 15.34 6.19 -18.31
C LYS A 164 14.67 5.44 -19.46
N ASP A 165 14.51 4.14 -19.30
CA ASP A 165 13.92 3.24 -20.29
C ASP A 165 12.49 2.79 -19.92
N ASN A 166 11.94 3.29 -18.80
CA ASN A 166 10.61 2.91 -18.33
C ASN A 166 9.77 4.13 -17.89
N THR A 167 8.82 4.51 -18.74
CA THR A 167 7.95 5.68 -18.51
C THR A 167 7.06 5.55 -17.28
N GLN A 168 6.68 4.33 -16.91
CA GLN A 168 5.82 4.09 -15.74
C GLN A 168 6.60 4.35 -14.45
N LEU A 169 7.80 3.79 -14.33
CA LEU A 169 8.72 4.04 -13.22
C LEU A 169 9.14 5.52 -13.17
N ALA A 170 9.43 6.14 -14.31
CA ALA A 170 9.74 7.58 -14.38
C ALA A 170 8.61 8.42 -13.79
N ARG A 171 7.35 8.09 -14.14
CA ARG A 171 6.16 8.76 -13.60
C ARG A 171 6.01 8.51 -12.09
N ALA A 172 6.19 7.27 -11.64
CA ALA A 172 6.10 6.92 -10.21
C ALA A 172 7.14 7.70 -9.40
N LEU A 173 8.39 7.70 -9.85
CA LEU A 173 9.51 8.39 -9.22
C LEU A 173 9.30 9.90 -9.19
N TYR A 174 8.92 10.51 -10.31
CA TYR A 174 8.62 11.95 -10.37
C TYR A 174 7.52 12.35 -9.40
N ASN A 175 6.40 11.61 -9.39
CA ASN A 175 5.28 11.92 -8.50
C ASN A 175 5.68 11.83 -7.02
N GLN A 176 6.47 10.82 -6.67
CA GLN A 176 6.99 10.68 -5.32
C GLN A 176 7.90 11.86 -4.95
N LEU A 177 8.92 12.16 -5.77
CA LEU A 177 9.88 13.23 -5.49
C LEU A 177 9.17 14.58 -5.38
N ARG A 178 8.20 14.85 -6.27
CA ARG A 178 7.36 16.06 -6.26
C ARG A 178 6.63 16.28 -4.94
N GLU A 179 6.14 15.22 -4.32
CA GLU A 179 5.40 15.34 -3.08
C GLU A 179 6.34 15.71 -1.91
N GLU A 180 7.55 15.15 -1.88
CA GLU A 180 8.48 15.25 -0.74
C GLU A 180 9.52 16.39 -0.87
N ILE A 181 9.98 16.70 -2.09
CA ILE A 181 11.03 17.70 -2.36
C ILE A 181 10.40 18.90 -3.07
N SER A 182 10.30 20.03 -2.40
CA SER A 182 9.55 21.19 -2.88
C SER A 182 10.07 21.77 -4.20
N GLU A 183 11.39 21.69 -4.40
CA GLU A 183 12.15 22.14 -5.55
C GLU A 183 11.74 21.33 -6.79
N THR A 184 11.40 20.06 -6.61
CA THR A 184 11.02 19.18 -7.72
C THR A 184 9.67 19.56 -8.34
N ARG A 185 8.83 20.34 -7.61
CA ARG A 185 7.49 20.78 -8.04
C ARG A 185 7.52 21.79 -9.18
N PHE A 186 8.61 22.53 -9.33
CA PHE A 186 8.79 23.53 -10.37
C PHE A 186 9.22 22.94 -11.72
N TYR A 187 9.64 21.67 -11.72
CA TYR A 187 9.99 20.96 -12.93
C TYR A 187 8.75 20.32 -13.55
N VAL A 188 8.48 20.67 -14.79
CA VAL A 188 7.47 19.99 -15.63
C VAL A 188 8.22 19.20 -16.69
N GLY A 189 8.00 17.89 -16.74
CA GLY A 189 8.72 17.02 -17.64
C GLY A 189 8.18 15.59 -17.69
N ASP A 190 8.52 14.89 -18.77
CA ASP A 190 8.25 13.47 -19.02
C ASP A 190 9.36 12.54 -18.49
N GLY A 191 10.30 13.09 -17.72
CA GLY A 191 11.48 12.39 -17.23
C GLY A 191 12.72 12.54 -18.13
N THR A 192 12.56 13.06 -19.36
CA THR A 192 13.67 13.32 -20.30
C THR A 192 13.79 14.81 -20.67
N THR A 193 12.70 15.56 -20.58
CA THR A 193 12.66 16.99 -20.89
C THR A 193 12.25 17.78 -19.67
N VAL A 194 13.09 18.72 -19.22
CA VAL A 194 12.81 19.54 -18.04
C VAL A 194 12.50 20.96 -18.47
N ARG A 195 11.27 21.43 -18.19
CA ARG A 195 10.91 22.86 -18.33
C ARG A 195 10.72 23.46 -16.94
N TYR A 196 11.39 24.59 -16.71
CA TYR A 196 11.16 25.44 -15.55
C TYR A 196 9.84 26.20 -15.75
N ARG A 197 8.98 26.21 -14.72
CA ARG A 197 7.88 27.18 -14.65
C ARG A 197 8.32 28.47 -13.99
#